data_AF-A0A1X6YBE5-F1
#
_entry.id   AF-A0A1X6YBE5-F1
#
_cell.length_a   1.000
_cell.length_b   1.000
_cell.length_c   1.000
_cell.angle_alpha   90.00
_cell.angle_beta   90.00
_cell.angle_gamma   90.00
#
_symmetry.space_group_name_H-M   'P 1'
#
loop_
_entity.id
_entity.type
_entity.pdbx_description
1 polymer ?
#
loop_
_entity_poly.entity_id
_entity_poly.type
_entity_poly.pdbx_seq_one_letter_code
_entity_poly.pdbx_strand_id
1 'polypeptide(L)'
;MPRAPGLEIYTRFIDRDNRALTARLRGGGAAAWQDYTARYRDRDIPKIIWIYWEQGEDQAPYLVRRCIQSWRDHNPGWDVRVLDGGNVAKYAESLEQVDALPVRFRSNLLRLQLLARHGGVWADATALCHRPLDGWLPLIAGQTGFFAFRGPYYDRWLDSWFIAAHPQNELINQWVESYHQYVSGLRTKPDKYFMMVYVFQWAILKRKELNHAFRGSGALPAVPAFFLQAFIDGTSDAGPFLSAREQGFPLSKLNWKAPIPEAELKARLDDLGL
;
A
#
# COMPACT_ATOMS: atom_id res chain seq x y z
N MET A 1 -22.83 6.78 -6.31
CA MET A 1 -21.91 5.66 -6.05
C MET A 1 -21.61 5.02 -7.38
N PRO A 2 -20.38 5.06 -7.91
CA PRO A 2 -20.09 4.18 -9.03
C PRO A 2 -20.37 2.78 -8.52
N ARG A 3 -21.25 2.06 -9.25
CA ARG A 3 -21.72 0.70 -8.99
C ARG A 3 -20.66 -0.02 -8.15
N ALA A 4 -21.00 -0.45 -6.94
CA ALA A 4 -20.05 -1.11 -6.06
C ALA A 4 -20.17 -2.64 -6.21
N PRO A 5 -19.68 -3.27 -7.30
CA PRO A 5 -19.45 -4.71 -7.26
C PRO A 5 -18.17 -4.94 -6.46
N GLY A 6 -18.30 -5.74 -5.39
CA GLY A 6 -17.15 -6.27 -4.66
C GLY A 6 -17.01 -5.85 -3.19
N LEU A 7 -18.06 -5.37 -2.51
CA LEU A 7 -18.06 -5.33 -1.02
C LEU A 7 -17.73 -6.71 -0.41
N GLU A 8 -17.92 -7.81 -1.17
CA GLU A 8 -17.80 -9.19 -0.73
C GLU A 8 -16.39 -9.67 -0.40
N ILE A 9 -15.36 -9.16 -1.07
CA ILE A 9 -13.99 -9.48 -0.65
C ILE A 9 -13.70 -8.77 0.67
N TYR A 10 -14.12 -7.52 0.79
CA TYR A 10 -13.86 -6.70 1.96
C TYR A 10 -14.61 -7.26 3.17
N THR A 11 -15.88 -7.66 3.03
CA THR A 11 -16.66 -8.24 4.15
C THR A 11 -16.05 -9.48 4.78
N ARG A 12 -15.30 -10.28 4.02
CA ARG A 12 -14.62 -11.48 4.53
C ARG A 12 -13.42 -11.15 5.39
N PHE A 13 -12.83 -9.97 5.20
CA PHE A 13 -11.62 -9.52 5.88
C PHE A 13 -11.81 -8.32 6.81
N ILE A 14 -13.06 -7.88 7.00
CA ILE A 14 -13.42 -6.92 8.03
C ILE A 14 -13.97 -7.69 9.27
N ASP A 15 -13.70 -7.20 10.49
CA ASP A 15 -14.13 -7.77 11.77
C ASP A 15 -15.66 -8.05 11.85
N ARG A 16 -16.09 -8.91 12.78
CA ARG A 16 -17.48 -9.31 13.09
C ARG A 16 -18.45 -8.12 13.14
N ASP A 17 -18.05 -6.98 13.67
CA ASP A 17 -18.87 -5.76 13.75
C ASP A 17 -19.21 -5.15 12.37
N ASN A 18 -18.39 -5.44 11.34
CA ASN A 18 -18.53 -4.87 10.01
C ASN A 18 -19.37 -5.71 9.03
N ARG A 19 -19.78 -6.93 9.40
CA ARG A 19 -20.79 -7.67 8.63
C ARG A 19 -22.16 -6.99 8.68
N ALA A 20 -22.54 -6.50 9.86
CA ALA A 20 -23.77 -5.73 10.05
C ALA A 20 -23.70 -4.37 9.30
N LEU A 21 -22.54 -3.74 9.29
CA LEU A 21 -22.28 -2.55 8.48
C LEU A 21 -22.46 -2.82 6.99
N THR A 22 -21.91 -3.92 6.47
CA THR A 22 -22.04 -4.21 5.03
C THR A 22 -23.50 -4.43 4.64
N ALA A 23 -24.29 -5.09 5.49
CA ALA A 23 -25.73 -5.20 5.27
C ALA A 23 -26.42 -3.81 5.27
N ARG A 24 -26.04 -2.90 6.19
CA ARG A 24 -26.54 -1.51 6.20
C ARG A 24 -26.07 -0.69 5.00
N LEU A 25 -24.83 -0.84 4.55
CA LEU A 25 -24.30 -0.14 3.37
C LEU A 25 -24.97 -0.62 2.08
N ARG A 26 -25.28 -1.92 1.98
CA ARG A 26 -26.07 -2.48 0.87
C ARG A 26 -27.47 -1.88 0.79
N GLY A 27 -28.10 -1.59 1.93
CA GLY A 27 -29.47 -1.02 1.98
C GLY A 27 -29.56 0.51 2.06
N GLY A 28 -28.51 1.20 2.53
CA GLY A 28 -28.57 2.61 2.94
C GLY A 28 -27.79 3.60 2.07
N GLY A 29 -27.10 3.14 1.03
CA GLY A 29 -26.45 4.02 0.04
C GLY A 29 -25.44 5.01 0.64
N ALA A 30 -25.37 6.22 0.06
CA ALA A 30 -24.40 7.24 0.44
C ALA A 30 -24.53 7.75 1.88
N ALA A 31 -25.75 7.83 2.42
CA ALA A 31 -25.98 8.28 3.79
C ALA A 31 -25.42 7.30 4.82
N ALA A 32 -25.61 5.98 4.61
CA ALA A 32 -25.04 4.96 5.49
C ALA A 32 -23.51 4.93 5.45
N TRP A 33 -22.92 5.22 4.28
CA TRP A 33 -21.48 5.38 4.14
C TRP A 33 -20.95 6.54 4.97
N GLN A 34 -21.58 7.72 4.84
CA GLN A 34 -21.20 8.91 5.58
C GLN A 34 -21.36 8.72 7.09
N ASP A 35 -22.44 8.09 7.55
CA ASP A 35 -22.63 7.77 8.98
C ASP A 35 -21.51 6.86 9.51
N TYR A 36 -21.11 5.86 8.72
CA TYR A 36 -20.03 4.96 9.11
C TYR A 36 -18.68 5.69 9.20
N THR A 37 -18.26 6.36 8.13
CA THR A 37 -16.96 7.06 8.11
C THR A 37 -16.92 8.18 9.14
N ALA A 38 -18.06 8.80 9.45
CA ALA A 38 -18.14 9.85 10.46
C ALA A 38 -17.72 9.39 11.87
N ARG A 39 -17.79 8.10 12.19
CA ARG A 39 -17.43 7.55 13.51
C ARG A 39 -15.93 7.47 13.75
N TYR A 40 -15.13 7.58 12.69
CA TYR A 40 -13.68 7.37 12.74
C TYR A 40 -12.90 8.57 12.18
N ARG A 41 -13.52 9.75 12.12
CA ARG A 41 -12.88 10.97 11.58
C ARG A 41 -11.61 11.36 12.33
N ASP A 42 -11.52 11.02 13.62
CA ASP A 42 -10.31 11.22 14.45
C ASP A 42 -9.11 10.39 13.95
N ARG A 43 -9.34 9.44 13.04
CA ARG A 43 -8.35 8.51 12.48
C ARG A 43 -8.31 8.57 10.95
N ASP A 44 -8.88 9.62 10.35
CA ASP A 44 -8.94 9.78 8.90
C ASP A 44 -7.52 9.81 8.31
N ILE A 45 -7.33 9.01 7.28
CA ILE A 45 -6.08 8.98 6.54
C ILE A 45 -6.06 10.21 5.62
N PRO A 46 -5.06 11.11 5.74
CA PRO A 46 -4.96 12.28 4.88
C PRO A 46 -4.96 11.90 3.40
N LYS A 47 -5.60 12.71 2.56
CA LYS A 47 -5.72 12.45 1.11
C LYS A 47 -4.45 12.77 0.33
N ILE A 48 -3.34 12.14 0.72
CA ILE A 48 -2.02 12.27 0.12
C ILE A 48 -1.55 10.88 -0.30
N ILE A 49 -1.10 10.74 -1.55
CA ILE A 49 -0.47 9.52 -2.07
C ILE A 49 0.99 9.84 -2.35
N TRP A 50 1.88 9.17 -1.63
CA TRP A 50 3.32 9.26 -1.78
C TRP A 50 3.82 8.13 -2.69
N ILE A 51 4.50 8.52 -3.75
CA ILE A 51 5.20 7.60 -4.65
C ILE A 51 6.65 8.08 -4.76
N TYR A 52 7.62 7.17 -4.77
CA TYR A 52 9.03 7.52 -4.92
C TYR A 52 9.66 6.82 -6.11
N TRP A 53 10.37 7.59 -6.93
CA TRP A 53 11.24 7.11 -7.99
C TRP A 53 12.51 7.95 -8.06
N GLU A 54 13.65 7.38 -7.65
CA GLU A 54 14.92 8.10 -7.47
C GLU A 54 15.29 8.99 -8.66
N GLN A 55 15.15 8.47 -9.89
CA GLN A 55 15.55 9.15 -11.12
C GLN A 55 14.55 10.21 -11.62
N GLY A 56 13.39 10.36 -10.96
CA GLY A 56 12.31 11.22 -11.43
C GLY A 56 11.35 10.53 -12.41
N GLU A 57 10.10 10.97 -12.40
CA GLU A 57 9.00 10.36 -13.19
C GLU A 57 9.27 10.37 -14.70
N ASP A 58 9.86 11.44 -15.21
CA ASP A 58 10.16 11.60 -16.64
C ASP A 58 11.17 10.54 -17.14
N GLN A 59 12.02 10.05 -16.25
CA GLN A 59 13.01 9.00 -16.52
C GLN A 59 12.50 7.60 -16.16
N ALA A 60 11.26 7.48 -15.68
CA ALA A 60 10.72 6.22 -15.25
C ALA A 60 10.34 5.33 -16.46
N PRO A 61 10.57 4.00 -16.37
CA PRO A 61 10.13 3.06 -17.39
C PRO A 61 8.64 3.15 -17.68
N TYR A 62 8.21 2.73 -18.87
CA TYR A 62 6.80 2.75 -19.27
C TYR A 62 5.87 2.21 -18.19
N LEU A 63 6.18 1.02 -17.63
CA LEU A 63 5.34 0.40 -16.60
C LEU A 63 5.17 1.28 -15.37
N VAL A 64 6.25 1.92 -14.91
CA VAL A 64 6.23 2.78 -13.72
C VAL A 64 5.37 4.01 -13.98
N ARG A 65 5.51 4.65 -15.16
CA ARG A 65 4.66 5.78 -15.55
C ARG A 65 3.19 5.39 -15.66
N ARG A 66 2.88 4.19 -16.18
CA ARG A 66 1.50 3.67 -16.21
C ARG A 66 0.93 3.45 -14.81
N CYS A 67 1.70 2.87 -13.89
CA CYS A 67 1.30 2.73 -12.49
C CYS A 67 1.02 4.09 -11.84
N ILE A 68 1.91 5.07 -11.99
CA ILE A 68 1.72 6.42 -11.46
C ILE A 68 0.46 7.07 -12.04
N GLN A 69 0.26 6.99 -13.36
CA GLN A 69 -0.91 7.56 -14.01
C GLN A 69 -2.21 6.93 -13.50
N SER A 70 -2.23 5.61 -13.27
CA SER A 70 -3.40 4.93 -12.73
C SER A 70 -3.84 5.47 -11.35
N TRP A 71 -2.89 5.92 -10.52
CA TRP A 71 -3.22 6.57 -9.24
C TRP A 71 -3.92 7.91 -9.44
N ARG A 72 -3.46 8.72 -10.40
CA ARG A 72 -4.08 10.01 -10.74
C ARG A 72 -5.48 9.83 -11.30
N ASP A 73 -5.64 8.89 -12.24
CA ASP A 73 -6.91 8.63 -12.92
C ASP A 73 -8.00 8.15 -11.95
N HIS A 74 -7.64 7.23 -11.04
CA HIS A 74 -8.58 6.67 -10.09
C HIS A 74 -8.80 7.55 -8.85
N ASN A 75 -7.92 8.51 -8.56
CA ASN A 75 -7.99 9.29 -7.32
C ASN A 75 -7.91 10.80 -7.58
N PRO A 76 -8.83 11.40 -8.37
CA PRO A 76 -8.78 12.83 -8.70
C PRO A 76 -8.96 13.76 -7.48
N GLY A 77 -9.49 13.24 -6.37
CA GLY A 77 -9.62 13.96 -5.09
C GLY A 77 -8.45 13.77 -4.13
N TRP A 78 -7.36 13.11 -4.55
CA TRP A 78 -6.17 12.86 -3.74
C TRP A 78 -4.97 13.60 -4.31
N ASP A 79 -4.10 14.08 -3.44
CA ASP A 79 -2.83 14.71 -3.80
C ASP A 79 -1.78 13.63 -4.10
N VAL A 80 -1.58 13.32 -5.38
CA VAL A 80 -0.57 12.34 -5.84
C VAL A 80 0.79 13.02 -5.97
N ARG A 81 1.67 12.78 -4.98
CA ARG A 81 3.03 13.33 -4.91
C ARG A 81 4.05 12.29 -5.35
N VAL A 82 4.64 12.53 -6.52
CA VAL A 82 5.76 11.73 -7.02
C VAL A 82 7.06 12.39 -6.60
N LEU A 83 7.77 11.73 -5.71
CA LEU A 83 9.03 12.17 -5.14
C LEU A 83 10.21 11.55 -5.88
N ASP A 84 11.33 12.27 -5.90
CA ASP A 84 12.59 11.89 -6.51
C ASP A 84 13.77 12.34 -5.64
N GLY A 85 15.00 12.03 -6.06
CA GLY A 85 16.20 12.42 -5.31
C GLY A 85 16.37 13.94 -5.14
N GLY A 86 15.76 14.75 -6.00
CA GLY A 86 15.88 16.22 -5.97
C GLY A 86 14.84 16.91 -5.09
N ASN A 87 13.70 16.27 -4.80
CA ASN A 87 12.60 16.89 -4.06
C ASN A 87 12.27 16.22 -2.72
N VAL A 88 12.77 15.00 -2.47
CA VAL A 88 12.43 14.20 -1.28
C VAL A 88 12.76 14.91 0.04
N ALA A 89 13.85 15.67 0.07
CA ALA A 89 14.31 16.40 1.25
C ALA A 89 13.32 17.47 1.76
N LYS A 90 12.32 17.85 0.95
CA LYS A 90 11.25 18.78 1.37
C LYS A 90 10.26 18.13 2.34
N TYR A 91 10.17 16.80 2.34
CA TYR A 91 9.11 16.06 3.04
C TYR A 91 9.64 15.11 4.10
N ALA A 92 10.87 14.63 3.94
CA ALA A 92 11.53 13.71 4.84
C ALA A 92 12.92 14.23 5.19
N GLU A 93 13.40 13.88 6.38
CA GLU A 93 14.71 14.29 6.86
C GLU A 93 15.81 13.62 6.03
N SER A 94 16.90 14.37 5.81
CA SER A 94 18.09 13.83 5.17
C SER A 94 18.61 12.66 5.99
N LEU A 95 18.93 11.58 5.30
CA LEU A 95 19.40 10.34 5.90
C LEU A 95 20.92 10.24 5.76
N GLU A 96 21.67 11.28 6.14
CA GLU A 96 23.13 11.35 5.92
C GLU A 96 23.88 10.14 6.53
N GLN A 97 23.39 9.61 7.66
CA GLN A 97 23.94 8.40 8.30
C GLN A 97 23.63 7.09 7.53
N VAL A 98 22.74 7.17 6.54
CA VAL A 98 22.15 6.05 5.79
C VAL A 98 22.49 6.14 4.30
N ASP A 99 23.23 7.17 3.86
CA ASP A 99 23.59 7.37 2.46
C ASP A 99 24.50 6.27 1.90
N ALA A 100 25.23 5.57 2.78
CA ALA A 100 25.98 4.36 2.42
C ALA A 100 25.08 3.13 2.19
N LEU A 101 23.79 3.18 2.53
CA LEU A 101 22.87 2.07 2.34
C LEU A 101 22.34 2.00 0.91
N PRO A 102 22.04 0.78 0.41
CA PRO A 102 21.36 0.63 -0.87
C PRO A 102 20.05 1.41 -0.93
N VAL A 103 19.72 1.97 -2.10
CA VAL A 103 18.50 2.73 -2.43
C VAL A 103 17.23 2.15 -1.79
N ARG A 104 17.08 0.81 -1.80
CA ARG A 104 15.93 0.12 -1.20
C ARG A 104 15.74 0.38 0.31
N PHE A 105 16.82 0.49 1.09
CA PHE A 105 16.75 0.78 2.53
C PHE A 105 16.38 2.23 2.78
N ARG A 106 16.94 3.15 1.96
CA ARG A 106 16.57 4.57 1.99
C ARG A 106 15.08 4.74 1.66
N SER A 107 14.57 4.03 0.65
CA SER A 107 13.14 4.03 0.31
C SER A 107 12.26 3.43 1.42
N ASN A 108 12.71 2.37 2.10
CA ASN A 108 12.01 1.82 3.26
C ASN A 108 11.91 2.82 4.43
N LEU A 109 12.96 3.59 4.70
CA LEU A 109 12.93 4.59 5.76
C LEU A 109 12.10 5.80 5.37
N LEU A 110 12.26 6.28 4.13
CA LEU A 110 11.47 7.35 3.54
C LEU A 110 9.97 7.07 3.68
N ARG A 111 9.51 5.87 3.31
CA ARG A 111 8.07 5.55 3.41
C ARG A 111 7.54 5.66 4.83
N LEU A 112 8.32 5.24 5.82
CA LEU A 112 7.91 5.29 7.21
C LEU A 112 7.92 6.72 7.74
N GLN A 113 8.93 7.52 7.38
CA GLN A 113 9.01 8.93 7.79
C GLN A 113 7.86 9.75 7.21
N LEU A 114 7.52 9.55 5.93
CA LEU A 114 6.41 10.25 5.30
C LEU A 114 5.08 9.93 5.99
N LEU A 115 4.83 8.64 6.26
CA LEU A 115 3.61 8.21 6.93
C LEU A 115 3.56 8.64 8.39
N ALA A 116 4.67 8.58 9.11
CA ALA A 116 4.75 9.02 10.50
C ALA A 116 4.52 10.52 10.65
N ARG A 117 5.02 11.33 9.70
CA ARG A 117 4.96 12.80 9.79
C ARG A 117 3.69 13.38 9.20
N HIS A 118 3.26 12.85 8.05
CA HIS A 118 2.18 13.44 7.24
C HIS A 118 0.98 12.51 7.09
N GLY A 119 1.11 11.22 7.46
CA GLY A 119 0.12 10.20 7.14
C GLY A 119 -0.05 10.04 5.63
N GLY A 120 -1.25 9.58 5.27
CA GLY A 120 -1.64 9.33 3.89
C GLY A 120 -1.31 7.91 3.46
N VAL A 121 -0.98 7.75 2.19
CA VAL A 121 -0.74 6.47 1.56
C VAL A 121 0.64 6.45 0.93
N TRP A 122 1.47 5.49 1.31
CA TRP A 122 2.61 5.09 0.50
C TRP A 122 2.15 4.06 -0.53
N ALA A 123 2.50 4.28 -1.79
CA ALA A 123 2.42 3.28 -2.84
C ALA A 123 3.76 3.20 -3.58
N ASP A 124 4.35 2.01 -3.67
CA ASP A 124 5.50 1.79 -4.54
C ASP A 124 5.15 2.24 -5.97
N ALA A 125 6.11 2.81 -6.70
CA ALA A 125 5.89 3.32 -8.07
C ALA A 125 5.50 2.23 -9.09
N THR A 126 5.53 0.96 -8.68
CA THR A 126 5.10 -0.21 -9.46
C THR A 126 3.78 -0.81 -8.97
N ALA A 127 3.07 -0.13 -8.07
CA ALA A 127 1.71 -0.50 -7.67
C ALA A 127 0.72 0.11 -8.68
N LEU A 128 0.02 -0.75 -9.42
CA LEU A 128 -1.03 -0.38 -10.36
C LEU A 128 -2.36 -0.25 -9.62
N CYS A 129 -3.03 0.88 -9.78
CA CYS A 129 -4.31 1.18 -9.17
C CYS A 129 -5.47 0.78 -10.08
N HIS A 130 -6.35 -0.11 -9.61
CA HIS A 130 -7.56 -0.51 -10.34
C HIS A 130 -8.82 0.17 -9.81
N ARG A 131 -8.75 0.75 -8.60
CA ARG A 131 -9.93 1.27 -7.89
C ARG A 131 -9.60 2.49 -7.04
N PRO A 132 -10.52 3.48 -6.97
CA PRO A 132 -10.38 4.65 -6.11
C PRO A 132 -10.25 4.25 -4.64
N LEU A 133 -9.31 4.87 -3.93
CA LEU A 133 -9.09 4.66 -2.48
C LEU A 133 -10.36 4.97 -1.67
N ASP A 134 -11.06 6.04 -2.03
CA ASP A 134 -12.32 6.46 -1.37
C ASP A 134 -13.39 5.35 -1.37
N GLY A 135 -13.31 4.39 -2.31
CA GLY A 135 -14.26 3.29 -2.43
C GLY A 135 -14.04 2.11 -1.48
N TRP A 136 -12.83 1.97 -0.91
CA TRP A 136 -12.48 0.77 -0.12
C TRP A 136 -11.63 1.04 1.11
N LEU A 137 -10.72 2.02 1.06
CA LEU A 137 -9.76 2.24 2.14
C LEU A 137 -10.44 2.63 3.47
N PRO A 138 -11.47 3.52 3.52
CA PRO A 138 -12.15 3.85 4.78
C PRO A 138 -12.83 2.65 5.45
N LEU A 139 -13.29 1.66 4.66
CA LEU A 139 -13.91 0.44 5.22
C LEU A 139 -12.95 -0.41 6.02
N ILE A 140 -11.71 -0.54 5.52
CA ILE A 140 -10.74 -1.49 6.05
C ILE A 140 -9.78 -0.81 7.03
N ALA A 141 -9.41 0.44 6.76
CA ALA A 141 -8.42 1.17 7.53
C ALA A 141 -9.05 2.10 8.58
N GLY A 142 -10.30 2.54 8.38
CA GLY A 142 -10.90 3.65 9.17
C GLY A 142 -10.88 3.40 10.68
N GLN A 143 -11.17 2.16 11.10
CA GLN A 143 -11.24 1.81 12.52
C GLN A 143 -9.92 2.04 13.27
N THR A 144 -8.79 1.83 12.60
CA THR A 144 -7.45 1.92 13.22
C THR A 144 -6.62 3.06 12.66
N GLY A 145 -7.04 3.72 11.58
CA GLY A 145 -6.21 4.65 10.82
C GLY A 145 -4.94 3.98 10.28
N PHE A 146 -4.98 2.68 9.94
CA PHE A 146 -3.83 1.92 9.45
C PHE A 146 -4.27 0.79 8.51
N PHE A 147 -3.53 0.59 7.43
CA PHE A 147 -3.69 -0.55 6.54
C PHE A 147 -2.36 -0.95 5.88
N ALA A 148 -2.18 -2.26 5.74
CA ALA A 148 -1.17 -2.88 4.88
C ALA A 148 -1.70 -4.24 4.39
N PHE A 149 -1.23 -4.70 3.22
CA PHE A 149 -1.56 -6.05 2.74
C PHE A 149 -0.90 -7.11 3.63
N ARG A 150 -1.59 -8.23 3.86
CA ARG A 150 -1.16 -9.27 4.80
C ARG A 150 -0.83 -10.61 4.16
N GLY A 151 0.05 -11.35 4.83
CA GLY A 151 0.40 -12.72 4.48
C GLY A 151 0.96 -12.90 3.07
N PRO A 152 1.95 -12.10 2.61
CA PRO A 152 2.61 -12.36 1.33
C PRO A 152 3.40 -13.68 1.32
N TYR A 153 3.78 -14.19 2.49
CA TYR A 153 4.48 -15.46 2.64
C TYR A 153 4.34 -15.99 4.08
N TYR A 154 4.76 -17.24 4.33
CA TYR A 154 4.52 -17.91 5.62
C TYR A 154 5.14 -17.20 6.83
N ASP A 155 6.25 -16.49 6.64
CA ASP A 155 7.01 -15.82 7.70
C ASP A 155 6.83 -14.30 7.73
N ARG A 156 6.13 -13.74 6.74
CA ARG A 156 5.90 -12.30 6.58
C ARG A 156 4.44 -11.97 6.83
N TRP A 157 4.18 -11.20 7.87
CA TRP A 157 2.83 -10.84 8.29
C TRP A 157 2.21 -9.77 7.41
N LEU A 158 3.03 -8.91 6.80
CA LEU A 158 2.58 -7.87 5.88
C LEU A 158 3.57 -7.63 4.74
N ASP A 159 3.10 -6.87 3.76
CA ASP A 159 3.90 -6.22 2.74
C ASP A 159 4.02 -4.71 2.99
N SER A 160 5.15 -4.13 2.58
CA SER A 160 5.45 -2.70 2.76
C SER A 160 5.35 -1.89 1.47
N TRP A 161 4.96 -2.51 0.34
CA TRP A 161 4.82 -1.83 -0.96
C TRP A 161 3.58 -0.93 -1.02
N PHE A 162 2.61 -1.13 -0.13
CA PHE A 162 1.47 -0.24 0.07
C PHE A 162 1.13 -0.17 1.55
N ILE A 163 1.14 1.03 2.11
CA ILE A 163 0.82 1.28 3.52
C ILE A 163 0.00 2.56 3.58
N ALA A 164 -1.11 2.53 4.32
CA ALA A 164 -1.92 3.70 4.57
C ALA A 164 -1.96 3.97 6.08
N ALA A 165 -1.82 5.23 6.49
CA ALA A 165 -1.82 5.56 7.91
C ALA A 165 -2.29 6.99 8.22
N HIS A 166 -2.87 7.14 9.40
CA HIS A 166 -3.04 8.42 10.07
C HIS A 166 -1.67 8.96 10.55
N PRO A 167 -1.38 10.28 10.49
CA PRO A 167 -0.09 10.91 10.86
C PRO A 167 0.37 10.73 12.32
N GLN A 168 -0.34 9.96 13.13
CA GLN A 168 0.04 9.68 14.53
C GLN A 168 -0.26 8.21 14.88
N ASN A 169 -0.30 7.34 13.87
CA ASN A 169 -0.60 5.95 14.11
C ASN A 169 0.55 5.26 14.87
N GLU A 170 0.26 4.72 16.05
CA GLU A 170 1.25 4.06 16.92
C GLU A 170 1.99 2.91 16.23
N LEU A 171 1.35 2.17 15.31
CA LEU A 171 2.03 1.11 14.56
C LEU A 171 3.12 1.69 13.66
N ILE A 172 2.85 2.82 13.00
CA ILE A 172 3.82 3.51 12.14
C ILE A 172 4.92 4.17 12.97
N ASN A 173 4.55 4.87 14.05
CA ASN A 173 5.51 5.54 14.93
C ASN A 173 6.49 4.52 15.54
N GLN A 174 5.99 3.38 16.01
CA GLN A 174 6.87 2.34 16.49
C GLN A 174 7.70 1.71 15.37
N TRP A 175 7.13 1.55 14.17
CA TRP A 175 7.84 0.96 13.04
C TRP A 175 9.01 1.86 12.59
N VAL A 176 8.79 3.17 12.45
CA VAL A 176 9.86 4.10 12.07
C VAL A 176 10.97 4.11 13.12
N GLU A 177 10.62 4.14 14.41
CA GLU A 177 11.61 4.13 15.50
C GLU A 177 12.42 2.84 15.50
N SER A 178 11.77 1.67 15.46
CA SER A 178 12.47 0.39 15.47
C SER A 178 13.30 0.17 14.21
N TYR A 179 12.83 0.62 13.05
CA TYR A 179 13.58 0.48 11.81
C TYR A 179 14.77 1.44 11.75
N HIS A 180 14.61 2.67 12.23
CA HIS A 180 15.69 3.62 12.40
C HIS A 180 16.77 3.05 13.33
N GLN A 181 16.41 2.56 14.52
CA GLN A 181 17.35 1.91 15.45
C GLN A 181 18.08 0.72 14.80
N TYR A 182 17.35 -0.13 14.08
CA TYR A 182 17.95 -1.25 13.35
C TYR A 182 18.98 -0.77 12.33
N VAL A 183 18.62 0.23 11.52
CA VAL A 183 19.46 0.78 10.46
C VAL A 183 20.70 1.49 11.01
N SER A 184 20.54 2.36 12.02
CA SER A 184 21.66 3.08 12.64
C SER A 184 22.63 2.18 13.38
N GLY A 185 22.19 0.99 13.81
CA GLY A 185 23.05 -0.02 14.43
C GLY A 185 23.85 -0.87 13.43
N LEU A 186 23.62 -0.73 12.12
CA LEU A 186 24.32 -1.53 11.10
C LEU A 186 25.78 -1.10 10.99
N ARG A 187 26.68 -2.05 11.23
CA ARG A 187 28.14 -1.88 10.97
C ARG A 187 28.53 -2.27 9.55
N THR A 188 27.68 -3.06 8.90
CA THR A 188 27.89 -3.59 7.55
C THR A 188 26.58 -3.59 6.79
N LYS A 189 26.68 -3.67 5.46
CA LYS A 189 25.51 -3.72 4.59
C LYS A 189 24.68 -4.98 4.88
N PRO A 190 23.38 -4.83 5.20
CA PRO A 190 22.50 -5.97 5.48
C PRO A 190 22.25 -6.79 4.21
N ASP A 191 22.28 -8.12 4.36
CA ASP A 191 22.06 -9.10 3.30
C ASP A 191 20.55 -9.39 3.11
N LYS A 192 19.76 -9.34 4.18
CA LYS A 192 18.32 -9.63 4.15
C LYS A 192 17.50 -8.43 3.67
N TYR A 193 16.69 -8.65 2.63
CA TYR A 193 15.84 -7.63 2.02
C TYR A 193 14.64 -7.21 2.90
N PHE A 194 14.01 -8.16 3.59
CA PHE A 194 12.74 -7.95 4.31
C PHE A 194 12.89 -7.50 5.77
N MET A 195 14.07 -7.00 6.17
CA MET A 195 14.34 -6.64 7.57
C MET A 195 13.37 -5.60 8.12
N MET A 196 12.90 -4.67 7.29
CA MET A 196 11.86 -3.71 7.67
C MET A 196 10.61 -4.40 8.22
N VAL A 197 10.17 -5.50 7.58
CA VAL A 197 8.98 -6.26 7.99
C VAL A 197 9.25 -7.07 9.26
N TYR A 198 10.43 -7.69 9.38
CA TYR A 198 10.78 -8.44 10.59
C TYR A 198 10.96 -7.56 11.83
N VAL A 199 11.50 -6.34 11.65
CA VAL A 199 11.61 -5.34 12.72
C VAL A 199 10.22 -4.94 13.22
N PHE A 200 9.25 -4.74 12.32
CA PHE A 200 7.85 -4.50 12.68
C PHE A 200 7.23 -5.68 13.45
N GLN A 201 7.40 -6.91 12.94
CA GLN A 201 6.92 -8.12 13.59
C GLN A 201 7.49 -8.27 15.01
N TRP A 202 8.79 -7.98 15.18
CA TRP A 202 9.43 -7.99 16.49
C TRP A 202 8.82 -6.96 17.45
N ALA A 203 8.62 -5.72 16.98
CA ALA A 203 8.01 -4.66 17.78
C ALA A 203 6.59 -5.05 18.25
N ILE A 204 5.79 -5.63 17.35
CA ILE A 204 4.47 -6.15 17.68
C ILE A 204 4.53 -7.29 18.69
N LEU A 205 5.41 -8.26 18.49
CA LEU A 205 5.53 -9.42 19.40
C LEU A 205 5.95 -9.01 20.81
N LYS A 206 6.69 -7.91 20.94
CA LYS A 206 7.14 -7.37 22.24
C LYS A 206 6.11 -6.54 22.97
N ARG A 207 5.13 -5.95 22.29
CA ARG A 207 4.16 -5.01 22.88
C ARG A 207 2.73 -5.45 22.61
N LYS A 208 2.02 -5.84 23.67
CA LYS A 208 0.66 -6.41 23.58
C LYS A 208 -0.32 -5.42 22.95
N GLU A 209 -0.15 -4.14 23.24
CA GLU A 209 -0.96 -3.03 22.76
C GLU A 209 -0.84 -2.88 21.24
N LEU A 210 0.39 -2.96 20.70
CA LEU A 210 0.64 -2.93 19.26
C LEU A 210 0.14 -4.20 18.58
N ASN A 211 0.27 -5.36 19.23
CA ASN A 211 -0.31 -6.61 18.71
C ASN A 211 -1.82 -6.54 18.63
N HIS A 212 -2.47 -6.00 19.66
CA HIS A 212 -3.91 -5.78 19.65
C HIS A 212 -4.31 -4.79 18.55
N ALA A 213 -3.63 -3.64 18.45
CA ALA A 213 -3.89 -2.64 17.41
C ALA A 213 -3.70 -3.21 15.99
N PHE A 214 -2.62 -3.96 15.76
CA PHE A 214 -2.38 -4.60 14.47
C PHE A 214 -3.46 -5.64 14.17
N ARG A 215 -3.78 -6.54 15.10
CA ARG A 215 -4.85 -7.55 14.89
C ARG A 215 -6.21 -6.93 14.63
N GLY A 216 -6.51 -5.79 15.27
CA GLY A 216 -7.73 -5.02 15.06
C GLY A 216 -7.77 -4.24 13.75
N SER A 217 -6.64 -4.05 13.06
CA SER A 217 -6.66 -3.39 11.75
C SER A 217 -7.25 -4.33 10.70
N GLY A 218 -8.11 -3.79 9.84
CA GLY A 218 -8.56 -4.53 8.66
C GLY A 218 -7.39 -4.84 7.74
N ALA A 219 -7.54 -5.87 6.91
CA ALA A 219 -6.50 -6.28 5.99
C ALA A 219 -7.07 -6.85 4.69
N LEU A 220 -6.23 -6.87 3.66
CA LEU A 220 -6.45 -7.66 2.47
C LEU A 220 -5.31 -8.67 2.31
N PRO A 221 -5.57 -9.86 1.77
CA PRO A 221 -4.50 -10.79 1.44
C PRO A 221 -3.59 -10.16 0.38
N ALA A 222 -2.28 -10.31 0.53
CA ALA A 222 -1.30 -9.77 -0.40
C ALA A 222 -1.24 -10.55 -1.72
N VAL A 223 -1.44 -11.87 -1.68
CA VAL A 223 -1.25 -12.78 -2.82
C VAL A 223 -1.98 -12.35 -4.10
N PRO A 224 -3.27 -11.95 -4.07
CA PRO A 224 -3.98 -11.56 -5.30
C PRO A 224 -3.38 -10.32 -5.98
N ALA A 225 -2.63 -9.47 -5.26
CA ALA A 225 -1.94 -8.32 -5.86
C ALA A 225 -0.88 -8.75 -6.90
N PHE A 226 -0.40 -9.98 -6.83
CA PHE A 226 0.67 -10.50 -7.69
C PHE A 226 0.16 -11.31 -8.90
N PHE A 227 -1.15 -11.52 -9.05
CA PHE A 227 -1.68 -12.31 -10.18
C PHE A 227 -1.42 -11.66 -11.54
N LEU A 228 -1.52 -10.33 -11.65
CA LEU A 228 -1.17 -9.63 -12.88
C LEU A 228 0.33 -9.79 -13.22
N GLN A 229 1.19 -9.74 -12.20
CA GLN A 229 2.62 -9.96 -12.39
C GLN A 229 2.89 -11.39 -12.87
N ALA A 230 2.23 -12.39 -12.29
CA ALA A 230 2.38 -13.78 -12.71
C ALA A 230 1.98 -14.00 -14.19
N PHE A 231 0.92 -13.32 -14.65
CA PHE A 231 0.52 -13.29 -16.05
C PHE A 231 1.56 -12.60 -16.95
N ILE A 232 2.08 -11.43 -16.54
CA ILE A 232 3.14 -10.72 -17.27
C ILE A 232 4.41 -11.57 -17.39
N ASP A 233 4.76 -12.31 -16.34
CA ASP A 233 5.92 -13.21 -16.34
C ASP A 233 5.68 -14.52 -17.11
N GLY A 234 4.45 -14.77 -17.59
CA GLY A 234 4.09 -16.00 -18.30
C GLY A 234 4.02 -17.24 -17.40
N THR A 235 3.95 -17.06 -16.08
CA THR A 235 3.87 -18.15 -15.08
C THR A 235 2.42 -18.54 -14.74
N SER A 236 1.45 -17.76 -15.20
CA SER A 236 0.01 -17.99 -15.04
C SER A 236 -0.76 -17.41 -16.24
N ASP A 237 -1.98 -17.88 -16.48
CA ASP A 237 -2.90 -17.22 -17.41
C ASP A 237 -3.55 -15.98 -16.75
N ALA A 238 -4.36 -15.23 -17.52
CA ALA A 238 -5.01 -14.02 -17.02
C ALA A 238 -6.20 -14.29 -16.09
N GLY A 239 -6.70 -15.54 -16.00
CA GLY A 239 -7.93 -15.91 -15.29
C GLY A 239 -7.93 -15.52 -13.82
N PRO A 240 -6.91 -15.88 -13.01
CA PRO A 240 -6.83 -15.46 -11.61
C PRO A 240 -6.85 -13.94 -11.41
N PHE A 241 -6.15 -13.19 -12.27
CA PHE A 241 -6.15 -11.73 -12.23
C PHE A 241 -7.53 -11.16 -12.56
N LEU A 242 -8.14 -11.60 -13.65
CA LEU A 242 -9.46 -11.15 -14.09
C LEU A 242 -10.51 -11.43 -13.01
N SER A 243 -10.51 -12.62 -12.43
CA SER A 243 -11.42 -12.98 -11.34
C SER A 243 -11.21 -12.10 -10.10
N ALA A 244 -9.96 -11.86 -9.69
CA ALA A 244 -9.67 -10.98 -8.56
C ALA A 244 -10.13 -9.53 -8.82
N ARG A 245 -9.89 -9.00 -10.03
CA ARG A 245 -10.32 -7.65 -10.44
C ARG A 245 -11.84 -7.53 -10.49
N GLU A 246 -12.54 -8.53 -11.01
CA GLU A 246 -14.01 -8.59 -11.07
C GLU A 246 -14.63 -8.62 -9.65
N GLN A 247 -14.08 -9.46 -8.76
CA GLN A 247 -14.46 -9.52 -7.34
C GLN A 247 -14.08 -8.26 -6.56
N GLY A 248 -13.19 -7.46 -7.13
CA GLY A 248 -12.97 -6.10 -6.72
C GLY A 248 -11.69 -5.80 -6.00
N PHE A 249 -10.69 -6.66 -6.17
CA PHE A 249 -9.36 -6.44 -5.62
C PHE A 249 -8.76 -5.13 -6.14
N PRO A 250 -8.26 -4.24 -5.26
CA PRO A 250 -8.08 -2.85 -5.63
C PRO A 250 -6.80 -2.54 -6.40
N LEU A 251 -5.75 -3.35 -6.24
CA LEU A 251 -4.39 -3.03 -6.69
C LEU A 251 -3.65 -4.24 -7.25
N SER A 252 -2.65 -4.01 -8.10
CA SER A 252 -1.65 -5.02 -8.44
C SER A 252 -0.25 -4.51 -8.13
N LYS A 253 0.61 -5.38 -7.57
CA LYS A 253 2.02 -5.08 -7.35
C LYS A 253 2.84 -5.70 -8.48
N LEU A 254 3.51 -4.85 -9.24
CA LEU A 254 4.27 -5.26 -10.42
C LEU A 254 5.79 -5.13 -10.21
N ASN A 255 6.55 -5.66 -11.16
CA ASN A 255 8.00 -5.54 -11.24
C ASN A 255 8.37 -4.89 -12.58
N TRP A 256 9.01 -3.73 -12.52
CA TRP A 256 9.42 -3.01 -13.72
C TRP A 256 10.62 -3.65 -14.43
N LYS A 257 11.38 -4.51 -13.75
CA LYS A 257 12.45 -5.32 -14.35
C LYS A 257 11.90 -6.58 -15.01
N ALA A 258 10.67 -6.50 -15.52
CA ALA A 258 10.03 -7.62 -16.20
C ALA A 258 10.96 -8.15 -17.31
N PRO A 259 11.06 -9.48 -17.48
CA PRO A 259 11.98 -10.08 -18.44
C PRO A 259 11.54 -9.90 -19.90
N ILE A 260 10.38 -9.27 -20.15
CA ILE A 260 9.77 -9.13 -21.47
C ILE A 260 10.03 -7.75 -22.10
N PRO A 261 10.12 -7.65 -23.44
CA PRO A 261 10.22 -6.36 -24.13
C PRO A 261 9.06 -5.43 -23.84
N GLU A 262 9.30 -4.10 -23.86
CA GLU A 262 8.26 -3.10 -23.58
C GLU A 262 7.06 -3.20 -24.52
N ALA A 263 7.27 -3.50 -25.81
CA ALA A 263 6.19 -3.66 -26.78
C ALA A 263 5.26 -4.83 -26.44
N GLU A 264 5.83 -5.93 -25.95
CA GLU A 264 5.06 -7.10 -25.52
C GLU A 264 4.30 -6.80 -24.21
N LEU A 265 4.94 -6.10 -23.27
CA LEU A 265 4.28 -5.65 -22.05
C LEU A 265 3.07 -4.76 -22.36
N LYS A 266 3.20 -3.82 -23.31
CA LYS A 266 2.11 -2.97 -23.77
C LYS A 266 0.95 -3.80 -24.31
N ALA A 267 1.23 -4.70 -25.25
CA ALA A 267 0.20 -5.58 -25.83
C ALA A 267 -0.55 -6.38 -24.75
N ARG A 268 0.17 -7.00 -23.80
CA ARG A 268 -0.45 -7.76 -22.69
C ARG A 268 -1.33 -6.91 -21.78
N LEU A 269 -0.99 -5.64 -21.55
CA LEU A 269 -1.79 -4.73 -20.75
C LEU A 269 -3.02 -4.23 -21.53
N ASP A 270 -2.84 -3.90 -22.82
CA ASP A 270 -3.91 -3.45 -23.70
C ASP A 270 -4.99 -4.53 -23.88
N ASP A 271 -4.59 -5.80 -24.00
CA ASP A 271 -5.50 -6.97 -24.06
C ASP A 271 -6.39 -7.10 -22.81
N LEU A 272 -5.93 -6.58 -21.67
CA LEU A 272 -6.66 -6.56 -20.40
C LEU A 272 -7.41 -5.24 -20.16
N GLY A 273 -7.35 -4.30 -21.11
CA GLY A 273 -7.90 -2.95 -20.99
C GLY A 273 -7.28 -2.17 -19.83
N LEU A 274 -5.94 -2.21 -19.70
CA LEU A 274 -5.18 -1.58 -18.62
C LEU A 274 -4.34 -0.38 -19.09
#